data_AF-A0A368UIV9-F1
#
_entry.id   AF-A0A368UIV9-F1
#
_cell.length_a   1.000
_cell.length_b   1.000
_cell.length_c   1.000
_cell.angle_alpha   90.00
_cell.angle_beta   90.00
_cell.angle_gamma   90.00
#
_symmetry.space_group_name_H-M   'P 1'
#
loop_
_entity.id
_entity.type
_entity.pdbx_description
1 polymer ?
#
loop_
_entity_poly.entity_id
_entity_poly.type
_entity_poly.pdbx_seq_one_letter_code
_entity_poly.pdbx_strand_id
1 'polypeptide(L)'
;MKTRILFFSMLLLVSVSSVTNAQEDNSLKLSGELLTDQRFLLKSPNDWAWNENRLTLKLDKRITDNSKFYSEVWLRNIGLPGINSSSDLYNKGIIDPYNLEIREAYVQLYGFLTENLDVTIGRQRIVWGTADKLNPTDNLNPLDLEDILDFGRRRGSDAINLNYYINSDFSLQGIFIPFFQPANMPVGIFANALSPNLELPQGMVLKGLSDTLMMPRYNLGESSTAGLKFKGFAKGVDFSLSYVWGYDGLPFSTRNTFIPVDAFGGITINSQLS
;
A
#
# COMPACT_ATOMS: atom_id res chain seq x y z
N MET A 1 -4.83 -35.66 -2.27
CA MET A 1 -4.33 -35.46 -3.66
C MET A 1 -3.40 -34.25 -3.65
N LYS A 2 -2.11 -34.41 -3.95
CA LYS A 2 -1.12 -33.32 -3.85
C LYS A 2 -1.33 -32.33 -5.00
N THR A 3 -1.82 -31.13 -4.69
CA THR A 3 -2.00 -30.02 -5.64
C THR A 3 -0.63 -29.51 -6.09
N ARG A 4 -0.34 -29.60 -7.39
CA ARG A 4 0.75 -28.81 -8.00
C ARG A 4 0.10 -27.66 -8.76
N ILE A 5 0.39 -26.44 -8.32
CA ILE A 5 0.00 -25.22 -9.02
C ILE A 5 1.20 -24.84 -9.90
N LEU A 6 0.99 -24.80 -11.21
CA LEU A 6 1.97 -24.26 -12.16
C LEU A 6 1.47 -22.89 -12.61
N PHE A 7 2.28 -21.86 -12.41
CA PHE A 7 2.04 -20.50 -12.90
C PHE A 7 2.92 -20.24 -14.11
N PHE A 8 2.36 -19.60 -15.13
CA PHE A 8 3.10 -19.07 -16.27
C PHE A 8 2.90 -17.56 -16.29
N SER A 9 3.99 -16.79 -16.21
CA SER A 9 3.99 -15.34 -16.33
C SER A 9 4.65 -14.98 -17.66
N MET A 10 3.96 -14.19 -18.48
CA MET A 10 4.53 -13.63 -19.70
C MET A 10 4.52 -12.11 -19.55
N LEU A 11 5.73 -11.54 -19.35
CA LEU A 11 5.93 -10.11 -19.19
C LEU A 11 6.29 -9.52 -20.57
N LEU A 12 5.40 -8.71 -21.13
CA LEU A 12 5.69 -7.93 -22.34
C LEU A 12 6.08 -6.50 -21.93
N LEU A 13 7.37 -6.21 -21.84
CA LEU A 13 7.88 -4.86 -21.59
C LEU A 13 7.92 -4.08 -22.92
N VAL A 14 7.02 -3.12 -23.10
CA VAL A 14 7.12 -2.14 -24.19
C VAL A 14 7.60 -0.82 -23.60
N SER A 15 8.91 -0.62 -23.58
CA SER A 15 9.52 0.67 -23.21
C SER A 15 9.49 1.60 -24.42
N VAL A 16 8.62 2.61 -24.39
CA VAL A 16 8.70 3.73 -25.36
C VAL A 16 9.52 4.84 -24.70
N SER A 17 10.81 4.86 -25.00
CA SER A 17 11.69 5.99 -24.67
C SER A 17 11.70 6.96 -25.86
N SER A 18 10.97 8.07 -25.78
CA SER A 18 11.14 9.19 -26.70
C SER A 18 12.37 10.00 -26.32
N VAL A 19 13.21 10.27 -27.32
CA VAL A 19 14.51 10.93 -27.20
C VAL A 19 14.34 12.39 -26.78
N THR A 20 15.20 12.76 -25.85
CA THR A 20 15.43 14.05 -25.20
C THR A 20 15.87 15.16 -26.15
N ASN A 21 15.37 16.38 -25.95
CA ASN A 21 16.13 17.59 -26.27
C ASN A 21 17.19 17.78 -25.18
N ALA A 22 18.45 17.60 -25.55
CA ALA A 22 19.60 17.88 -24.70
C ALA A 22 19.89 19.38 -24.71
N GLN A 23 19.28 20.14 -23.79
CA GLN A 23 19.73 21.46 -23.28
C GLN A 23 18.65 22.07 -22.38
N GLU A 24 18.52 21.57 -21.15
CA GLU A 24 18.05 22.36 -19.98
C GLU A 24 18.17 21.46 -18.74
N ASP A 25 19.18 21.73 -17.91
CA ASP A 25 19.49 20.99 -16.68
C ASP A 25 18.34 21.07 -15.65
N ASN A 26 17.38 21.95 -15.89
CA ASN A 26 16.23 22.22 -15.03
C ASN A 26 14.89 21.92 -15.73
N SER A 27 14.85 21.19 -16.85
CA SER A 27 13.60 20.87 -17.55
C SER A 27 12.72 19.90 -16.75
N LEU A 28 11.39 19.99 -16.92
CA LEU A 28 10.45 19.03 -16.33
C LEU A 28 10.62 17.67 -17.00
N LYS A 29 10.95 16.64 -16.21
CA LYS A 29 11.05 15.26 -16.70
C LYS A 29 9.71 14.57 -16.49
N LEU A 30 9.02 14.29 -17.59
CA LEU A 30 7.82 13.44 -17.61
C LEU A 30 8.23 12.05 -18.07
N SER A 31 7.89 11.04 -17.27
CA SER A 31 8.10 9.62 -17.58
C SER A 31 6.91 8.80 -17.11
N GLY A 32 6.91 7.50 -17.38
CA GLY A 32 5.78 6.65 -17.02
C GLY A 32 5.90 5.24 -17.58
N GLU A 33 4.87 4.44 -17.30
CA GLU A 33 4.72 3.09 -17.84
C GLU A 33 3.25 2.82 -18.14
N LEU A 34 3.01 2.00 -19.16
CA LEU A 34 1.71 1.38 -19.39
C LEU A 34 1.85 -0.12 -19.10
N LEU A 35 1.10 -0.60 -18.13
CA LEU A 35 1.06 -1.99 -17.72
C LEU A 35 -0.30 -2.59 -18.06
N THR A 36 -0.30 -3.80 -18.59
CA THR A 36 -1.49 -4.65 -18.71
C THR A 36 -1.19 -5.98 -18.03
N ASP A 37 -2.05 -6.39 -17.11
CA ASP A 37 -1.95 -7.65 -16.38
C ASP A 37 -3.29 -8.38 -16.46
N GLN A 38 -3.24 -9.55 -17.09
CA GLN A 38 -4.39 -10.40 -17.33
C GLN A 38 -4.09 -11.80 -16.79
N ARG A 39 -4.95 -12.28 -15.89
CA ARG A 39 -4.78 -13.60 -15.27
C ARG A 39 -6.06 -14.39 -15.44
N PHE A 40 -5.92 -15.64 -15.85
CA PHE A 40 -7.01 -16.58 -16.05
C PHE A 40 -6.69 -17.91 -15.38
N LEU A 41 -7.73 -18.59 -14.89
CA LEU A 41 -7.60 -19.90 -14.27
C LEU A 41 -7.41 -20.96 -15.36
N LEU A 42 -6.49 -21.90 -15.14
CA LEU A 42 -6.23 -22.97 -16.11
C LEU A 42 -7.17 -24.17 -15.95
N LYS A 43 -7.91 -24.24 -14.85
CA LYS A 43 -8.91 -25.28 -14.62
C LYS A 43 -10.25 -24.82 -15.17
N SER A 44 -10.97 -25.74 -15.81
CA SER A 44 -12.36 -25.52 -16.23
C SER A 44 -13.19 -24.95 -15.06
N PRO A 45 -13.97 -23.89 -15.29
CA PRO A 45 -14.37 -23.33 -16.59
C PRO A 45 -13.41 -22.29 -17.20
N ASN A 46 -12.21 -22.11 -16.64
CA ASN A 46 -11.16 -21.20 -17.10
C ASN A 46 -11.47 -19.71 -16.90
N ASP A 47 -12.10 -19.40 -15.77
CA ASP A 47 -12.52 -18.04 -15.44
C ASP A 47 -11.37 -17.03 -15.43
N TRP A 48 -11.70 -15.79 -15.76
CA TRP A 48 -10.80 -14.67 -15.59
C TRP A 48 -10.64 -14.38 -14.09
N ALA A 49 -9.40 -14.29 -13.63
CA ALA A 49 -9.05 -14.07 -12.23
C ALA A 49 -8.68 -12.61 -11.94
N TRP A 50 -8.09 -11.92 -12.92
CA TRP A 50 -7.58 -10.56 -12.75
C TRP A 50 -7.50 -9.82 -14.09
N ASN A 51 -7.93 -8.56 -14.10
CA ASN A 51 -7.78 -7.64 -15.23
C ASN A 51 -7.29 -6.31 -14.69
N GLU A 52 -6.07 -5.92 -15.04
CA GLU A 52 -5.54 -4.60 -14.72
C GLU A 52 -4.93 -3.97 -15.97
N ASN A 53 -5.29 -2.71 -16.22
CA ASN A 53 -4.61 -1.86 -17.18
C ASN A 53 -4.28 -0.56 -16.48
N ARG A 54 -2.99 -0.26 -16.33
CA ARG A 54 -2.51 0.86 -15.55
C ARG A 54 -1.56 1.74 -16.35
N LEU A 55 -1.88 3.02 -16.43
CA LEU A 55 -0.98 4.07 -16.83
C LEU A 55 -0.39 4.72 -15.58
N THR A 56 0.92 4.61 -15.41
CA THR A 56 1.68 5.32 -14.39
C THR A 56 2.32 6.54 -15.04
N LEU A 57 2.13 7.71 -14.43
CA LEU A 57 2.76 8.96 -14.85
C LEU A 57 3.65 9.48 -13.72
N LYS A 58 4.89 9.82 -14.05
CA LYS A 58 5.90 10.31 -13.12
C LYS A 58 6.40 11.67 -13.58
N LEU A 59 6.30 12.66 -12.70
CA LEU A 59 6.80 14.01 -12.91
C LEU A 59 7.95 14.26 -11.96
N ASP A 60 9.10 14.63 -12.51
CA ASP A 60 10.31 14.94 -11.75
C ASP A 60 10.83 16.32 -12.19
N LYS A 61 10.93 17.25 -11.24
CA LYS A 61 11.35 18.62 -11.50
C LYS A 61 12.28 19.10 -10.40
N ARG A 62 13.52 19.41 -10.77
CA ARG A 62 14.37 20.30 -9.97
C ARG A 62 13.76 21.71 -10.05
N ILE A 63 13.43 22.29 -8.89
CA ILE A 63 12.85 23.64 -8.82
C ILE A 63 14.00 24.65 -8.70
N THR A 64 14.92 24.38 -7.77
CA THR A 64 16.14 25.13 -7.49
C THR A 64 17.28 24.15 -7.26
N ASP A 65 18.49 24.65 -7.00
CA ASP A 65 19.61 23.75 -6.73
C ASP A 65 19.45 22.89 -5.49
N ASN A 66 18.66 23.36 -4.54
CA ASN A 66 18.45 22.74 -3.25
C ASN A 66 17.02 22.23 -3.08
N SER A 67 16.24 22.12 -4.16
CA SER A 67 14.86 21.64 -4.04
C SER A 67 14.37 20.88 -5.27
N LYS A 68 13.64 19.81 -5.01
CA LYS A 68 13.08 18.91 -6.02
C LYS A 68 11.60 18.65 -5.75
N PHE A 69 10.78 18.64 -6.79
CA PHE A 69 9.42 18.12 -6.76
C PHE A 69 9.37 16.78 -7.48
N TYR A 70 8.63 15.84 -6.90
CA TYR A 70 8.34 14.54 -7.49
C TYR A 70 6.87 14.20 -7.31
N SER A 71 6.29 13.58 -8.34
CA SER A 71 4.92 13.07 -8.33
C SER A 71 4.84 11.78 -9.12
N GLU A 72 4.10 10.81 -8.60
CA GLU A 72 3.71 9.58 -9.27
C GLU A 72 2.19 9.39 -9.15
N VAL A 73 1.52 9.28 -10.29
CA VAL A 73 0.07 9.11 -10.40
C VAL A 73 -0.23 7.86 -11.20
N TRP A 74 -1.15 7.04 -10.68
CA TRP A 74 -1.70 5.87 -11.36
C TRP A 74 -3.10 6.18 -11.85
N LEU A 75 -3.33 5.96 -13.14
CA LEU A 75 -4.65 5.84 -13.73
C LEU A 75 -4.83 4.39 -14.16
N ARG A 76 -5.74 3.66 -13.53
CA ARG A 76 -5.90 2.22 -13.79
C ARG A 76 -7.34 1.80 -13.90
N ASN A 77 -7.59 0.80 -14.72
CA ASN A 77 -8.74 -0.09 -14.60
C ASN A 77 -8.26 -1.32 -13.85
N ILE A 78 -8.92 -1.71 -12.75
CA ILE A 78 -8.49 -2.84 -11.92
C ILE A 78 -9.69 -3.70 -11.53
N GLY A 79 -9.53 -5.01 -11.73
CA GLY A 79 -10.54 -6.01 -11.42
C GLY A 79 -11.57 -6.25 -12.52
N LEU A 80 -12.49 -7.16 -12.22
CA LEU A 80 -13.65 -7.46 -13.06
C LEU A 80 -14.89 -6.75 -12.49
N PRO A 81 -15.90 -6.45 -13.31
CA PRO A 81 -17.12 -5.81 -12.83
C PRO A 81 -17.84 -6.66 -11.77
N GLY A 82 -18.03 -6.10 -10.58
CA GLY A 82 -18.65 -6.77 -9.43
C GLY A 82 -20.17 -6.67 -9.40
N ILE A 83 -20.83 -6.93 -10.53
CA ILE A 83 -22.28 -6.73 -10.68
C ILE A 83 -23.04 -7.89 -10.04
N ASN A 84 -23.79 -7.63 -8.98
CA ASN A 84 -24.57 -8.63 -8.25
C ASN A 84 -26.09 -8.38 -8.32
N SER A 85 -26.50 -7.16 -8.68
CA SER A 85 -27.88 -6.72 -8.72
C SER A 85 -28.15 -5.76 -9.88
N SER A 86 -29.42 -5.61 -10.26
CA SER A 86 -29.81 -4.63 -11.29
C SER A 86 -29.52 -3.19 -10.87
N SER A 87 -29.51 -2.89 -9.57
CA SER A 87 -29.13 -1.57 -9.04
C SER A 87 -27.67 -1.20 -9.33
N ASP A 88 -26.78 -2.18 -9.44
CA ASP A 88 -25.36 -1.93 -9.69
C ASP A 88 -25.12 -1.36 -11.10
N LEU A 89 -26.04 -1.62 -12.03
CA LEU A 89 -25.96 -1.14 -13.42
C LEU A 89 -26.10 0.38 -13.54
N TYR A 90 -26.60 1.06 -12.51
CA TYR A 90 -26.64 2.52 -12.46
C TYR A 90 -25.32 3.13 -11.98
N ASN A 91 -24.38 2.31 -11.49
CA ASN A 91 -23.08 2.76 -11.00
C ASN A 91 -21.97 2.38 -11.98
N LYS A 92 -21.51 3.37 -12.74
CA LYS A 92 -20.42 3.17 -13.70
C LYS A 92 -19.12 2.69 -13.04
N GLY A 93 -18.83 3.05 -11.79
CA GLY A 93 -17.63 2.57 -11.10
C GLY A 93 -17.65 1.08 -10.77
N ILE A 94 -18.84 0.46 -10.69
CA ILE A 94 -18.99 -1.00 -10.51
C ILE A 94 -18.88 -1.72 -11.86
N ILE A 95 -19.47 -1.13 -12.91
CA ILE A 95 -19.42 -1.69 -14.27
C ILE A 95 -18.01 -1.55 -14.87
N ASP A 96 -17.38 -0.40 -14.63
CA ASP A 96 -16.10 0.01 -15.18
C ASP A 96 -15.19 0.50 -14.03
N PRO A 97 -14.45 -0.41 -13.35
CA PRO A 97 -13.70 -0.09 -12.13
C PRO A 97 -12.40 0.68 -12.42
N TYR A 98 -12.55 1.92 -12.89
CA TYR A 98 -11.44 2.86 -13.04
C TYR A 98 -11.10 3.54 -11.72
N ASN A 99 -9.81 3.69 -11.45
CA ASN A 99 -9.25 4.26 -10.25
C ASN A 99 -8.11 5.24 -10.62
N LEU A 100 -8.12 6.39 -9.96
CA LEU A 100 -7.03 7.37 -9.99
C LEU A 100 -6.40 7.40 -8.60
N GLU A 101 -5.10 7.17 -8.52
CA GLU A 101 -4.37 7.16 -7.26
C GLU A 101 -3.09 8.01 -7.35
N ILE A 102 -2.89 8.92 -6.41
CA ILE A 102 -1.61 9.62 -6.23
C ILE A 102 -0.75 8.75 -5.31
N ARG A 103 0.25 8.08 -5.88
CA ARG A 103 1.17 7.18 -5.16
C ARG A 103 2.20 7.98 -4.38
N GLU A 104 2.77 8.99 -5.01
CA GLU A 104 3.73 9.91 -4.43
C GLU A 104 3.49 11.32 -4.95
N ALA A 105 3.69 12.32 -4.11
CA ALA A 105 3.62 13.74 -4.41
C ALA A 105 4.30 14.50 -3.27
N TYR A 106 5.57 14.84 -3.46
CA TYR A 106 6.37 15.46 -2.41
C TYR A 106 7.34 16.50 -2.95
N VAL A 107 7.81 17.35 -2.05
CA VAL A 107 8.93 18.26 -2.26
C VAL A 107 10.07 17.84 -1.34
N GLN A 108 11.28 17.76 -1.90
CA GLN A 108 12.52 17.58 -1.17
C GLN A 108 13.27 18.90 -1.13
N LEU A 109 13.78 19.24 0.04
CA LEU A 109 14.64 20.38 0.31
C LEU A 109 15.97 19.82 0.82
N TYR A 110 17.05 20.09 0.09
CA TYR A 110 18.40 19.68 0.46
C TYR A 110 19.08 20.79 1.26
N GLY A 111 19.78 20.44 2.34
CA GLY A 111 20.45 21.42 3.18
C GLY A 111 19.51 22.45 3.85
N PHE A 112 18.32 22.02 4.25
CA PHE A 112 17.32 22.85 4.91
C PHE A 112 17.81 23.29 6.31
N LEU A 113 17.90 24.60 6.54
CA LEU A 113 18.47 25.25 7.75
C LEU A 113 19.96 24.98 8.01
N THR A 114 20.46 23.79 7.67
CA THR A 114 21.87 23.37 7.77
C THR A 114 22.23 22.50 6.58
N GLU A 115 23.49 22.55 6.11
CA GLU A 115 23.97 21.77 4.94
C GLU A 115 23.78 20.25 5.09
N ASN A 116 23.66 19.76 6.33
CA ASN A 116 23.57 18.35 6.66
C ASN A 116 22.14 17.85 6.89
N LEU A 117 21.11 18.68 6.67
CA LEU A 117 19.72 18.33 6.94
C LEU A 117 18.89 18.38 5.66
N ASP A 118 18.42 17.22 5.21
CA ASP A 118 17.43 17.13 4.13
C ASP A 118 16.03 16.96 4.70
N VAL A 119 15.05 17.59 4.04
CA VAL A 119 13.64 17.53 4.44
C VAL A 119 12.78 17.16 3.24
N THR A 120 11.97 16.12 3.39
CA THR A 120 10.96 15.73 2.39
C THR A 120 9.56 15.88 2.98
N ILE A 121 8.71 16.66 2.32
CA ILE A 121 7.33 16.94 2.76
C ILE A 121 6.35 16.54 1.67
N GLY A 122 5.32 15.80 2.06
CA GLY A 122 4.24 15.35 1.18
C GLY A 122 4.08 13.84 1.18
N ARG A 123 3.31 13.34 0.22
CA ARG A 123 3.07 11.91 0.04
C ARG A 123 4.30 11.23 -0.52
N GLN A 124 4.89 10.31 0.22
CA GLN A 124 6.15 9.69 -0.17
C GLN A 124 6.19 8.21 0.22
N ARG A 125 6.87 7.40 -0.59
CA ARG A 125 7.23 6.03 -0.24
C ARG A 125 8.49 6.05 0.62
N ILE A 126 8.31 5.74 1.91
CA ILE A 126 9.35 5.78 2.92
C ILE A 126 9.95 4.39 3.10
N VAL A 127 11.12 4.16 2.50
CA VAL A 127 11.82 2.89 2.65
C VAL A 127 12.47 2.81 4.04
N TRP A 128 11.79 2.17 5.00
CA TRP A 128 12.25 2.15 6.40
C TRP A 128 13.24 1.04 6.72
N GLY A 129 13.24 -0.07 5.99
CA GLY A 129 14.23 -1.16 6.15
C GLY A 129 15.12 -1.34 4.92
N THR A 130 16.05 -2.29 4.99
CA THR A 130 17.00 -2.58 3.89
C THR A 130 16.64 -3.83 3.09
N ALA A 131 15.74 -4.69 3.59
CA ALA A 131 15.35 -5.92 2.90
C ALA A 131 14.45 -5.62 1.68
N ASP A 132 14.62 -6.42 0.63
CA ASP A 132 13.83 -6.34 -0.59
C ASP A 132 12.49 -7.07 -0.45
N LYS A 133 11.43 -6.50 -1.04
CA LYS A 133 10.02 -6.98 -1.09
C LYS A 133 9.41 -7.31 0.28
N LEU A 134 9.90 -8.35 0.96
CA LEU A 134 9.48 -8.76 2.28
C LEU A 134 10.38 -8.13 3.33
N ASN A 135 9.98 -6.96 3.79
CA ASN A 135 10.72 -6.19 4.76
C ASN A 135 9.91 -6.03 6.06
N PRO A 136 10.24 -6.80 7.12
CA PRO A 136 9.48 -6.78 8.36
C PRO A 136 9.60 -5.43 9.09
N THR A 137 10.66 -4.68 8.81
CA THR A 137 10.86 -3.34 9.38
C THR A 137 10.20 -2.24 8.57
N ASP A 138 9.62 -2.52 7.41
CA ASP A 138 8.98 -1.49 6.59
C ASP A 138 7.52 -1.27 7.03
N ASN A 139 7.35 -0.55 8.13
CA ASN A 139 6.07 -0.43 8.85
C ASN A 139 5.50 1.00 8.88
N LEU A 140 6.12 1.96 8.18
CA LEU A 140 5.63 3.34 8.12
C LEU A 140 4.57 3.56 7.05
N ASN A 141 4.67 2.82 5.94
CA ASN A 141 3.73 2.95 4.84
C ASN A 141 2.61 1.91 4.91
N PRO A 142 1.35 2.28 4.59
CA PRO A 142 0.24 1.35 4.51
C PRO A 142 0.50 0.24 3.51
N LEU A 143 0.07 -0.98 3.85
CA LEU A 143 0.05 -2.11 2.92
C LEU A 143 -0.93 -1.86 1.78
N ASP A 144 -0.56 -2.34 0.60
CA ASP A 144 -1.43 -2.41 -0.56
C ASP A 144 -1.55 -3.88 -0.96
N LEU A 145 -2.58 -4.54 -0.42
CA LEU A 145 -2.80 -5.97 -0.62
C LEU A 145 -3.85 -6.27 -1.68
N GLU A 146 -4.29 -5.27 -2.45
CA GLU A 146 -5.31 -5.45 -3.50
C GLU A 146 -4.95 -6.64 -4.39
N ASP A 147 -3.67 -6.73 -4.78
CA ASP A 147 -3.08 -7.92 -5.38
C ASP A 147 -2.15 -8.61 -4.38
N ILE A 148 -2.64 -9.66 -3.73
CA ILE A 148 -1.86 -10.41 -2.73
C ILE A 148 -0.65 -11.13 -3.34
N LEU A 149 -0.60 -11.32 -4.66
CA LEU A 149 0.55 -11.93 -5.35
C LEU A 149 1.70 -10.93 -5.55
N ASP A 150 1.41 -9.62 -5.48
CA ASP A 150 2.40 -8.55 -5.52
C ASP A 150 2.91 -8.24 -4.10
N PHE A 151 3.67 -9.20 -3.57
CA PHE A 151 4.14 -9.15 -2.18
C PHE A 151 5.01 -7.92 -1.90
N GLY A 152 4.70 -7.24 -0.81
CA GLY A 152 5.49 -6.10 -0.32
C GLY A 152 5.09 -4.75 -0.91
N ARG A 153 4.01 -4.68 -1.71
CA ARG A 153 3.50 -3.42 -2.22
C ARG A 153 2.99 -2.54 -1.07
N ARG A 154 3.35 -1.25 -1.14
CA ARG A 154 3.02 -0.22 -0.15
C ARG A 154 2.54 1.04 -0.84
N ARG A 155 1.68 1.80 -0.18
CA ARG A 155 1.25 3.13 -0.63
C ARG A 155 2.10 4.22 0.00
N GLY A 156 2.26 5.35 -0.69
CA GLY A 156 2.92 6.50 -0.10
C GLY A 156 2.12 7.06 1.08
N SER A 157 2.82 7.57 2.08
CA SER A 157 2.22 8.22 3.26
C SER A 157 2.46 9.72 3.19
N ASP A 158 1.46 10.51 3.55
CA ASP A 158 1.62 11.94 3.75
C ASP A 158 2.52 12.14 4.98
N ALA A 159 3.73 12.65 4.78
CA ALA A 159 4.74 12.67 5.84
C ALA A 159 5.67 13.88 5.76
N ILE A 160 6.28 14.17 6.90
CA ILE A 160 7.50 14.97 7.02
C ILE A 160 8.64 14.01 7.35
N ASN A 161 9.68 13.99 6.53
CA ASN A 161 10.83 13.11 6.65
C ASN A 161 12.09 13.94 6.70
N LEU A 162 12.82 13.85 7.80
CA LEU A 162 14.03 14.58 8.11
C LEU A 162 15.20 13.60 8.03
N ASN A 163 16.23 13.88 7.23
CA ASN A 163 17.46 13.11 7.18
C ASN A 163 18.62 14.01 7.56
N TYR A 164 19.24 13.75 8.71
CA TYR A 164 20.39 14.47 9.22
C TYR A 164 21.65 13.62 9.06
N TYR A 165 22.62 14.12 8.29
CA TYR A 165 23.90 13.43 8.05
C TYR A 165 24.94 13.91 9.07
N ILE A 166 25.34 13.02 9.98
CA ILE A 166 26.38 13.33 10.97
C ILE A 166 27.74 13.38 10.26
N ASN A 167 27.97 12.45 9.33
CA ASN A 167 29.10 12.38 8.40
C ASN A 167 28.76 11.42 7.25
N SER A 168 29.77 10.96 6.49
CA SER A 168 29.58 10.02 5.37
C SER A 168 29.04 8.65 5.79
N ASP A 169 29.29 8.25 7.03
CA ASP A 169 29.07 6.88 7.49
C ASP A 169 27.83 6.78 8.39
N PHE A 170 27.39 7.89 9.00
CA PHE A 170 26.33 7.92 9.99
C PHE A 170 25.25 8.96 9.67
N SER A 171 23.99 8.56 9.81
CA SER A 171 22.83 9.44 9.64
C SER A 171 21.71 9.14 10.63
N LEU A 172 20.91 10.16 10.91
CA LEU A 172 19.71 10.08 11.72
C LEU A 172 18.50 10.48 10.86
N GLN A 173 17.47 9.66 10.86
CA GLN A 173 16.25 9.89 10.13
C GLN A 173 15.07 10.01 11.10
N GLY A 174 14.35 11.13 11.04
CA GLY A 174 13.13 11.38 11.82
C GLY A 174 11.93 11.50 10.90
N ILE A 175 10.83 10.84 11.23
CA ILE A 175 9.63 10.80 10.39
C ILE A 175 8.41 11.10 11.23
N PHE A 176 7.51 11.89 10.64
CA PHE A 176 6.21 12.20 11.19
C PHE A 176 5.12 12.07 10.12
N ILE A 177 4.14 11.22 10.37
CA ILE A 177 2.95 11.00 9.56
C ILE A 177 1.76 11.48 10.40
N PRO A 178 1.00 12.50 9.97
CA PRO A 178 -0.07 13.08 10.79
C PRO A 178 -1.37 12.26 10.80
N PHE A 179 -1.64 11.50 9.73
CA PHE A 179 -2.89 10.79 9.55
C PHE A 179 -2.67 9.31 9.29
N PHE A 180 -3.39 8.49 10.03
CA PHE A 180 -3.44 7.05 9.85
C PHE A 180 -4.14 6.71 8.54
N GLN A 181 -3.55 5.77 7.79
CA GLN A 181 -4.10 5.22 6.57
C GLN A 181 -4.08 3.70 6.68
N PRO A 182 -5.23 3.02 6.61
CA PRO A 182 -5.29 1.56 6.73
C PRO A 182 -4.74 0.88 5.47
N ALA A 183 -4.50 -0.43 5.57
CA ALA A 183 -4.16 -1.25 4.43
C ALA A 183 -5.33 -1.35 3.44
N ASN A 184 -5.03 -1.43 2.13
CA ASN A 184 -6.00 -1.93 1.16
C ASN A 184 -6.01 -3.46 1.24
N MET A 185 -7.20 -4.06 1.34
CA MET A 185 -7.36 -5.50 1.47
C MET A 185 -7.39 -6.21 0.11
N PRO A 186 -7.11 -7.52 0.05
CA PRO A 186 -7.21 -8.31 -1.17
C PRO A 186 -8.56 -8.19 -1.86
N VAL A 187 -8.54 -8.18 -3.20
CA VAL A 187 -9.74 -8.13 -4.03
C VAL A 187 -9.81 -9.32 -5.00
N GLY A 188 -10.92 -9.43 -5.72
CA GLY A 188 -11.14 -10.49 -6.71
C GLY A 188 -11.15 -11.89 -6.09
N ILE A 189 -10.57 -12.86 -6.79
CA ILE A 189 -10.57 -14.27 -6.34
C ILE A 189 -9.81 -14.51 -5.02
N PHE A 190 -8.98 -13.54 -4.60
CA PHE A 190 -8.22 -13.61 -3.36
C PHE A 190 -8.82 -12.76 -2.23
N ALA A 191 -10.04 -12.21 -2.39
CA ALA A 191 -10.66 -11.34 -1.39
C ALA A 191 -10.73 -11.96 0.02
N ASN A 192 -10.88 -13.29 0.11
CA ASN A 192 -10.94 -14.03 1.37
C ASN A 192 -9.58 -14.62 1.80
N ALA A 193 -8.47 -14.31 1.14
CA ALA A 193 -7.17 -14.93 1.41
C ALA A 193 -6.64 -14.65 2.83
N LEU A 194 -7.06 -13.53 3.42
CA LEU A 194 -6.68 -13.13 4.78
C LEU A 194 -7.84 -13.27 5.78
N SER A 195 -8.97 -13.82 5.35
CA SER A 195 -10.15 -14.05 6.18
C SER A 195 -10.20 -15.54 6.56
N PRO A 196 -9.76 -15.92 7.77
CA PRO A 196 -9.79 -17.32 8.18
C PRO A 196 -11.24 -17.82 8.21
N ASN A 197 -11.42 -19.10 7.87
CA ASN A 197 -12.72 -19.75 8.05
C ASN A 197 -13.08 -19.75 9.54
N LEU A 198 -14.27 -19.27 9.86
CA LEU A 198 -14.77 -19.27 11.22
C LEU A 198 -15.25 -20.68 11.59
N GLU A 199 -14.50 -21.34 12.47
CA GLU A 199 -14.92 -22.62 13.06
C GLU A 199 -15.72 -22.37 14.34
N LEU A 200 -16.96 -22.83 14.36
CA LEU A 200 -17.83 -22.72 15.53
C LEU A 200 -17.82 -24.01 16.36
N PRO A 201 -17.94 -23.91 17.69
CA PRO A 201 -18.12 -25.07 18.56
C PRO A 201 -19.34 -25.92 18.16
N GLN A 202 -19.30 -27.20 18.50
CA GLN A 202 -20.39 -28.13 18.22
C GLN A 202 -21.71 -27.63 18.85
N GLY A 203 -22.78 -27.66 18.07
CA GLY A 203 -24.11 -27.19 18.48
C GLY A 203 -24.35 -25.70 18.22
N MET A 204 -23.38 -24.94 17.72
CA MET A 204 -23.59 -23.57 17.24
C MET A 204 -23.77 -23.53 15.72
N VAL A 205 -24.70 -22.72 15.24
CA VAL A 205 -24.97 -22.49 13.82
C VAL A 205 -24.88 -21.00 13.54
N LEU A 206 -23.96 -20.59 12.67
CA LEU A 206 -23.85 -19.19 12.26
C LEU A 206 -25.11 -18.79 11.46
N LYS A 207 -25.83 -17.79 11.96
CA LYS A 207 -26.99 -17.19 11.29
C LYS A 207 -26.67 -15.82 10.69
N GLY A 208 -25.67 -15.12 11.22
CA GLY A 208 -25.21 -13.85 10.69
C GLY A 208 -23.82 -13.48 11.21
N LEU A 209 -23.08 -12.75 10.38
CA LEU A 209 -21.79 -12.15 10.74
C LEU A 209 -21.83 -10.68 10.30
N SER A 210 -21.50 -9.78 11.21
CA SER A 210 -21.36 -8.36 10.93
C SER A 210 -20.13 -7.82 11.64
N ASP A 211 -19.51 -6.79 11.10
CA ASP A 211 -18.36 -6.15 11.70
C ASP A 211 -18.50 -4.63 11.82
N THR A 212 -17.73 -4.05 12.72
CA THR A 212 -17.57 -2.60 12.87
C THR A 212 -16.10 -2.27 13.01
N LEU A 213 -15.61 -1.35 12.17
CA LEU A 213 -14.22 -0.89 12.21
C LEU A 213 -14.04 0.32 13.14
N MET A 214 -13.14 0.18 14.10
CA MET A 214 -12.78 1.19 15.10
C MET A 214 -11.56 1.98 14.62
N MET A 215 -11.81 3.05 13.86
CA MET A 215 -10.74 3.92 13.36
C MET A 215 -10.22 4.87 14.46
N PRO A 216 -8.91 5.19 14.48
CA PRO A 216 -8.39 6.24 15.35
C PRO A 216 -9.00 7.59 14.98
N ARG A 217 -9.15 8.49 15.96
CA ARG A 217 -9.60 9.85 15.67
C ARG A 217 -8.50 10.61 14.92
N TYR A 218 -8.88 11.39 13.92
CA TYR A 218 -7.94 12.23 13.16
C TYR A 218 -7.46 13.43 14.00
N ASN A 219 -6.50 13.17 14.88
CA ASN A 219 -5.82 14.16 15.69
C ASN A 219 -4.35 13.75 15.91
N LEU A 220 -3.50 14.70 16.31
CA LEU A 220 -2.06 14.48 16.43
C LEU A 220 -1.67 13.41 17.46
N GLY A 221 -2.53 13.08 18.43
CA GLY A 221 -2.24 12.08 19.46
C GLY A 221 -2.69 10.67 19.10
N GLU A 222 -3.74 10.52 18.30
CA GLU A 222 -4.36 9.22 17.99
C GLU A 222 -4.16 8.79 16.54
N SER A 223 -4.01 9.69 15.56
CA SER A 223 -3.83 9.28 14.16
C SER A 223 -2.40 9.40 13.66
N SER A 224 -1.48 9.93 14.47
CA SER A 224 -0.12 10.17 14.00
C SER A 224 0.78 8.95 14.19
N THR A 225 1.83 8.90 13.39
CA THR A 225 2.90 7.91 13.49
C THR A 225 4.23 8.65 13.46
N ALA A 226 5.12 8.30 14.37
CA ALA A 226 6.46 8.87 14.49
C ALA A 226 7.51 7.78 14.41
N GLY A 227 8.55 8.02 13.61
CA GLY A 227 9.66 7.09 13.42
C GLY A 227 11.00 7.77 13.68
N LEU A 228 11.91 7.06 14.35
CA LEU A 228 13.31 7.46 14.47
C LEU A 228 14.20 6.30 14.02
N LYS A 229 15.17 6.58 13.16
CA LYS A 229 16.13 5.58 12.66
C LYS A 229 17.54 6.14 12.65
N PHE A 230 18.46 5.43 13.27
CA PHE A 230 19.89 5.65 13.15
C PHE A 230 20.47 4.65 12.15
N LYS A 231 21.23 5.12 11.17
CA LYS A 231 21.95 4.30 10.19
C LYS A 231 23.45 4.51 10.37
N GLY A 232 24.21 3.44 10.25
CA GLY A 232 25.65 3.46 10.32
C GLY A 232 26.28 2.46 9.37
N PHE A 233 27.42 2.83 8.80
CA PHE A 233 28.32 1.94 8.10
C PHE A 233 29.63 1.86 8.87
N ALA A 234 30.07 0.66 9.25
CA ALA A 234 31.33 0.48 9.96
C ALA A 234 32.02 -0.80 9.51
N LYS A 235 33.29 -0.68 9.09
CA LYS A 235 34.16 -1.81 8.73
C LYS A 235 33.53 -2.78 7.71
N GLY A 236 32.83 -2.25 6.71
CA GLY A 236 32.18 -3.08 5.67
C GLY A 236 30.80 -3.62 6.06
N VAL A 237 30.25 -3.20 7.20
CA VAL A 237 28.93 -3.63 7.68
C VAL A 237 27.99 -2.44 7.75
N ASP A 238 26.87 -2.54 7.04
CA ASP A 238 25.72 -1.66 7.20
C ASP A 238 24.84 -2.14 8.35
N PHE A 239 24.47 -1.21 9.23
CA PHE A 239 23.53 -1.48 10.31
C PHE A 239 22.56 -0.32 10.51
N SER A 240 21.42 -0.62 11.13
CA SER A 240 20.49 0.40 11.56
C SER A 240 19.73 -0.01 12.78
N LEU A 241 19.44 0.96 13.64
CA LEU A 241 18.52 0.84 14.77
C LEU A 241 17.33 1.76 14.50
N SER A 242 16.12 1.24 14.58
CA SER A 242 14.91 2.04 14.37
C SER A 242 13.85 1.76 15.42
N TYR A 243 13.00 2.77 15.64
CA TYR A 243 11.82 2.69 16.47
C TYR A 243 10.68 3.43 15.79
N VAL A 244 9.49 2.84 15.83
CA VAL A 244 8.26 3.43 15.28
C VAL A 244 7.19 3.36 16.35
N TRP A 245 6.55 4.50 16.59
CA TRP A 245 5.34 4.60 17.39
C TRP A 245 4.18 4.96 16.46
N GLY A 246 3.13 4.15 16.45
CA GLY A 246 2.00 4.29 15.55
C GLY A 246 1.06 3.08 15.60
N TYR A 247 0.14 3.02 14.64
CA TYR A 247 -0.87 1.97 14.51
C TYR A 247 -0.46 0.94 13.47
N ASP A 248 -0.88 -0.31 13.67
CA ASP A 248 -0.85 -1.30 12.60
C ASP A 248 -1.93 -0.95 11.56
N GLY A 249 -1.60 -1.13 10.28
CA GLY A 249 -2.51 -0.87 9.17
C GLY A 249 -3.48 -2.02 8.90
N LEU A 250 -3.23 -3.22 9.44
CA LEU A 250 -4.10 -4.38 9.29
C LEU A 250 -5.12 -4.45 10.42
N PRO A 251 -6.43 -4.53 10.12
CA PRO A 251 -7.44 -4.65 11.14
C PRO A 251 -7.37 -6.04 11.80
N PHE A 252 -7.54 -6.08 13.11
CA PHE A 252 -7.69 -7.33 13.85
C PHE A 252 -8.89 -7.29 14.78
N SER A 253 -9.47 -8.46 15.04
CA SER A 253 -10.64 -8.55 15.92
C SER A 253 -10.24 -8.34 17.38
N THR A 254 -10.78 -7.27 17.98
CA THR A 254 -10.57 -6.93 19.39
C THR A 254 -11.65 -7.51 20.28
N ARG A 255 -12.88 -7.60 19.77
CA ARG A 255 -14.03 -8.14 20.50
C ARG A 255 -15.00 -8.80 19.54
N ASN A 256 -15.41 -10.02 19.86
CA ASN A 256 -16.50 -10.72 19.18
C ASN A 256 -17.65 -10.89 20.16
N THR A 257 -18.82 -10.40 19.78
CA THR A 257 -20.06 -10.54 20.58
C THR A 257 -20.94 -11.59 19.93
N PHE A 258 -21.21 -12.66 20.67
CA PHE A 258 -22.07 -13.75 20.23
C PHE A 258 -23.49 -13.50 20.77
N ILE A 259 -24.44 -13.40 19.84
CA ILE A 259 -25.84 -13.12 20.15
C ILE A 259 -26.66 -14.35 19.75
N PRO A 260 -27.18 -15.14 20.71
CA PRO A 260 -28.10 -16.22 20.41
C PRO A 260 -29.38 -15.66 19.77
N VAL A 261 -29.79 -16.25 18.65
CA VAL A 261 -31.01 -15.84 17.93
C VAL A 261 -32.11 -16.90 17.96
N ASP A 262 -31.78 -18.13 18.37
CA ASP A 262 -32.75 -19.20 18.59
C ASP A 262 -32.28 -20.21 19.66
N ALA A 263 -33.19 -21.10 20.07
CA ALA A 263 -32.91 -22.16 21.05
C ALA A 263 -32.24 -23.41 20.43
N PHE A 264 -32.03 -23.44 19.12
CA PHE A 264 -31.40 -24.54 18.39
C PHE A 264 -29.90 -24.28 18.12
N GLY A 265 -29.32 -23.30 18.83
CA GLY A 265 -27.91 -22.96 18.72
C GLY A 265 -27.59 -21.95 17.61
N GLY A 266 -28.59 -21.33 17.00
CA GLY A 266 -28.40 -20.23 16.07
C GLY A 266 -27.77 -19.02 16.75
N ILE A 267 -26.67 -18.52 16.18
CA ILE A 267 -25.94 -17.36 16.70
C ILE A 267 -25.65 -16.33 15.60
N THR A 268 -25.71 -15.06 15.97
CA THR A 268 -25.15 -13.96 15.18
C THR A 268 -23.90 -13.44 15.86
N ILE A 269 -22.86 -13.15 15.09
CA ILE A 269 -21.60 -12.61 15.61
C ILE A 269 -21.43 -11.18 15.13
N ASN A 270 -21.19 -10.29 16.09
CA ASN A 270 -20.75 -8.92 15.81
C ASN A 270 -19.28 -8.77 16.22
N SER A 271 -18.42 -8.51 15.24
CA SER A 271 -16.97 -8.35 15.42
C SER A 271 -16.57 -6.88 15.40
N GLN A 272 -15.92 -6.43 16.46
CA GLN A 272 -15.25 -5.13 16.50
C GLN A 272 -13.81 -5.31 16.04
N LEU A 273 -13.44 -4.62 14.97
CA LEU A 273 -12.10 -4.62 14.39
C LEU A 273 -11.42 -3.31 14.77
N SER A 274 -10.14 -3.34 15.16
CA SER A 274 -9.30 -2.13 15.30
C SER A 274 -8.09 -2.23 14.39
#